data_AF-A0A8J6FHC7-F1
#
_entry.id   AF-A0A8J6FHC7-F1
#
_cell.length_a   1.000
_cell.length_b   1.000
_cell.length_c   1.000
_cell.angle_alpha   90.00
_cell.angle_beta   90.00
_cell.angle_gamma   90.00
#
_symmetry.space_group_name_H-M   'P 1'
#
loop_
_entity.id
_entity.type
_entity.pdbx_description
1 polymer ?
#
loop_
_entity_poly.entity_id
_entity_poly.type
_entity_poly.pdbx_seq_one_letter_code
_entity_poly.pdbx_strand_id
1 'polypeptide(L)'
;MLNVFLSLQAVEELFQLLDLEKKSIVMGRSQVFMKSGVLSRLEKQREKMISQNMILFQAACRGFLCRQKFKKTKIQMVALKCIQKNIRKYYCIQDWLWWQLMCHIRPSLSVHVDESKFREKVEEIITLSTKLNKSEKSRNELRQNVDLLESK
;
A
#
# COMPACT_ATOMS: atom_id res chain seq x y z
N MET A 1 11.09 -42.64 -17.19
CA MET A 1 10.13 -43.73 -16.88
C MET A 1 9.72 -43.73 -15.40
N LEU A 2 10.68 -43.69 -14.45
CA LEU A 2 10.42 -43.60 -13.01
C LEU A 2 9.56 -42.40 -12.54
N ASN A 3 9.80 -41.19 -13.07
CA ASN A 3 9.03 -39.99 -12.67
C ASN A 3 7.54 -40.05 -13.03
N VAL A 4 7.20 -40.71 -14.14
CA VAL A 4 5.80 -40.89 -14.59
C VAL A 4 5.10 -41.98 -13.77
N PHE A 5 5.85 -42.98 -13.32
CA PHE A 5 5.32 -44.04 -12.48
C PHE A 5 4.98 -43.53 -11.07
N LEU A 6 5.86 -42.69 -10.50
CA LEU A 6 5.63 -42.06 -9.19
C LEU A 6 4.43 -41.10 -9.21
N SER A 7 4.22 -40.35 -10.30
CA SER A 7 3.06 -39.45 -10.40
C SER A 7 1.74 -40.22 -10.54
N LEU A 8 1.72 -41.34 -11.28
CA LEU A 8 0.53 -42.19 -11.41
C LEU A 8 0.14 -42.82 -10.07
N GLN A 9 1.12 -43.31 -9.31
CA GLN A 9 0.89 -43.90 -7.99
C GLN A 9 0.36 -42.87 -6.99
N ALA A 10 0.91 -41.65 -7.00
CA ALA A 10 0.40 -40.56 -6.15
C ALA A 10 -1.05 -40.18 -6.48
N VAL A 11 -1.43 -40.16 -7.75
CA VAL A 11 -2.82 -39.89 -8.17
C VAL A 11 -3.75 -41.01 -7.75
N GLU A 12 -3.31 -42.27 -7.80
CA GLU A 12 -4.10 -43.43 -7.36
C GLU A 12 -4.35 -43.41 -5.85
N GLU A 13 -3.34 -43.07 -5.04
CA GLU A 13 -3.49 -42.84 -3.60
C GLU A 13 -4.46 -41.69 -3.30
N LEU A 14 -4.38 -40.59 -4.06
CA LEU A 14 -5.29 -39.45 -3.91
C LEU A 14 -6.74 -39.84 -4.17
N PHE A 15 -6.99 -40.70 -5.17
CA PHE A 15 -8.34 -41.20 -5.45
C PHE A 15 -8.87 -42.17 -4.39
N GLN A 16 -8.00 -42.94 -3.74
CA GLN A 16 -8.39 -43.75 -2.58
C GLN A 16 -8.80 -42.87 -1.40
N LEU A 17 -8.06 -41.78 -1.14
CA LEU A 17 -8.41 -40.81 -0.10
C LEU A 17 -9.71 -40.06 -0.38
N LEU A 18 -10.05 -39.86 -1.65
CA LEU A 18 -11.28 -39.21 -2.11
C LEU A 18 -12.48 -40.16 -2.19
N ASP A 19 -12.32 -41.43 -1.81
CA ASP A 19 -13.34 -42.48 -1.82
C ASP A 19 -14.11 -42.55 -3.15
N LEU A 20 -13.34 -42.63 -4.23
CA LEU A 20 -13.87 -42.75 -5.60
C LEU A 20 -13.94 -44.22 -5.99
N GLU A 21 -15.09 -44.66 -6.51
CA GLU A 21 -15.24 -46.03 -7.00
C GLU A 21 -14.25 -46.31 -8.13
N LYS A 22 -13.46 -47.38 -8.02
CA LYS A 22 -12.50 -47.81 -9.07
C LYS A 22 -13.15 -48.02 -10.45
N LYS A 23 -14.47 -48.29 -10.51
CA LYS A 23 -15.22 -48.46 -11.76
C LYS A 23 -15.58 -47.13 -12.44
N SER A 24 -15.37 -46.00 -11.78
CA SER A 24 -15.76 -44.67 -12.23
C SER A 24 -14.60 -43.87 -12.84
N ILE A 25 -13.36 -44.37 -12.69
CA ILE A 25 -12.12 -43.72 -13.14
C ILE A 25 -11.25 -44.76 -13.85
N VAL A 26 -10.65 -44.37 -14.96
CA VAL A 26 -9.70 -45.17 -15.73
C VAL A 26 -8.41 -44.37 -15.90
N MET A 27 -7.29 -44.95 -15.47
CA MET A 27 -5.96 -44.35 -15.60
C MET A 27 -5.34 -44.73 -16.95
N GLY A 28 -5.11 -43.76 -17.81
CA GLY A 28 -4.31 -43.90 -19.02
C GLY A 28 -2.84 -43.60 -18.78
N ARG A 29 -2.00 -43.74 -19.81
CA ARG A 29 -0.54 -43.54 -19.71
C ARG A 29 -0.13 -42.10 -19.38
N SER A 30 -0.93 -41.13 -19.81
CA SER A 30 -0.68 -39.69 -19.62
C SER A 30 -1.92 -38.91 -19.16
N GLN A 31 -3.08 -39.55 -19.07
CA GLN A 31 -4.38 -38.90 -18.83
C GLN A 31 -5.28 -39.76 -17.96
N VAL A 32 -6.17 -39.12 -17.20
CA VAL A 32 -7.18 -39.78 -16.37
C VAL A 32 -8.55 -39.58 -17.01
N PHE A 33 -9.25 -40.67 -17.28
CA PHE A 33 -10.60 -40.64 -17.81
C PHE A 33 -11.59 -40.89 -16.68
N MET A 34 -12.61 -40.05 -16.57
CA MET A 34 -13.64 -40.15 -15.54
C MET A 34 -15.00 -40.35 -16.18
N LYS A 35 -15.86 -41.14 -15.53
CA LYS A 35 -17.27 -41.20 -15.91
C LYS A 35 -17.96 -39.85 -15.71
N SER A 36 -19.03 -39.64 -16.47
CA SER A 36 -19.87 -38.45 -16.34
C SER A 36 -20.32 -38.26 -14.88
N GLY A 37 -20.31 -37.01 -14.41
CA GLY A 37 -20.71 -36.64 -13.05
C GLY A 37 -19.62 -36.75 -11.97
N VAL A 38 -18.57 -37.57 -12.16
CA VAL A 38 -17.48 -37.71 -11.18
C VAL A 38 -16.71 -36.40 -11.02
N LEU A 39 -16.32 -35.77 -12.12
CA LEU A 39 -15.61 -34.49 -12.09
C LEU A 39 -16.47 -33.39 -11.45
N SER A 40 -17.76 -33.31 -11.81
CA SER A 40 -18.69 -32.34 -11.22
C SER A 40 -18.86 -32.54 -9.71
N ARG A 41 -18.89 -33.79 -9.22
CA ARG A 41 -18.90 -34.10 -7.79
C ARG A 41 -17.64 -33.58 -7.10
N LEU A 42 -16.47 -33.82 -7.67
CA LEU A 42 -15.19 -33.36 -7.14
C LEU A 42 -15.09 -31.83 -7.12
N GLU A 43 -15.55 -31.16 -8.18
CA GLU A 43 -15.60 -29.70 -8.25
C GLU A 43 -16.52 -29.11 -7.19
N LYS A 44 -17.70 -29.69 -6.97
CA LYS A 44 -18.61 -29.25 -5.88
C LYS A 44 -17.99 -29.43 -4.49
N GLN A 45 -17.29 -30.54 -4.25
CA GLN A 45 -16.61 -30.77 -2.97
C GLN A 45 -15.47 -29.76 -2.78
N ARG A 46 -14.68 -29.50 -3.82
CA ARG A 46 -13.65 -28.47 -3.83
C ARG A 46 -14.25 -27.09 -3.53
N GLU A 47 -15.33 -26.72 -4.21
CA GLU A 47 -16.00 -25.43 -4.04
C GLU A 47 -16.50 -25.24 -2.60
N LYS A 48 -17.10 -26.29 -2.01
CA LYS A 48 -17.56 -26.27 -0.62
C LYS A 48 -16.42 -25.98 0.37
N MET A 49 -15.26 -26.59 0.17
CA MET A 49 -14.08 -26.39 1.03
C MET A 49 -13.44 -25.01 0.81
N ILE A 50 -13.35 -24.54 -0.44
CA ILE A 50 -12.73 -23.25 -0.77
C ILE A 50 -13.62 -22.08 -0.32
N SER A 51 -14.94 -22.18 -0.52
CA SER A 51 -15.88 -21.08 -0.26
C SER A 51 -15.80 -20.56 1.18
N GLN A 52 -15.70 -21.47 2.17
CA GLN A 52 -15.57 -21.09 3.58
C GLN A 52 -14.30 -20.29 3.85
N ASN A 53 -13.15 -20.78 3.37
CA ASN A 53 -11.87 -20.10 3.52
C ASN A 53 -11.84 -18.76 2.76
N MET A 54 -12.51 -18.70 1.61
CA MET A 54 -12.60 -17.50 0.80
C MET A 54 -13.42 -16.41 1.49
N ILE A 55 -14.51 -16.75 2.18
CA ILE A 55 -15.28 -15.80 3.00
C ILE A 55 -14.41 -15.22 4.12
N LEU A 56 -13.68 -16.06 4.86
CA LEU A 56 -12.79 -15.62 5.94
C LEU A 56 -11.68 -14.70 5.42
N PHE A 57 -11.04 -15.08 4.32
CA PHE A 57 -10.03 -14.27 3.66
C PHE A 57 -10.59 -12.91 3.25
N GLN A 58 -11.73 -12.89 2.57
CA GLN A 58 -12.36 -11.64 2.15
C GLN A 58 -12.76 -10.76 3.34
N ALA A 59 -13.27 -11.35 4.43
CA ALA A 59 -13.60 -10.62 5.65
C ALA A 59 -12.35 -9.97 6.27
N ALA A 60 -11.22 -10.70 6.30
CA ALA A 60 -9.94 -10.17 6.77
C ALA A 60 -9.45 -8.99 5.90
N CYS A 61 -9.49 -9.14 4.57
CA CYS A 61 -9.10 -8.08 3.63
C CYS A 61 -9.98 -6.83 3.78
N ARG A 62 -11.31 -7.00 3.80
CA ARG A 62 -12.26 -5.88 3.98
C ARG A 62 -12.04 -5.21 5.32
N GLY A 63 -11.86 -5.97 6.40
CA GLY A 63 -11.56 -5.45 7.73
C GLY A 63 -10.27 -4.62 7.75
N PHE A 64 -9.21 -5.10 7.09
CA PHE A 64 -7.94 -4.37 6.99
C PHE A 64 -8.11 -3.03 6.26
N LEU A 65 -8.78 -3.03 5.10
CA LEU A 65 -9.03 -1.82 4.31
C LEU A 65 -9.89 -0.81 5.10
N CYS A 66 -10.95 -1.26 5.77
CA CYS A 66 -11.79 -0.41 6.59
C CYS A 66 -11.00 0.25 7.74
N ARG A 67 -10.13 -0.50 8.42
CA ARG A 67 -9.27 0.04 9.50
C ARG A 67 -8.30 1.09 8.97
N GLN A 68 -7.71 0.89 7.80
CA GLN A 68 -6.83 1.88 7.17
C GLN A 68 -7.59 3.17 6.83
N LYS A 69 -8.78 3.05 6.21
CA LYS A 69 -9.63 4.20 5.91
C LYS A 69 -10.05 4.95 7.18
N PHE A 70 -10.47 4.21 8.22
CA PHE A 70 -10.87 4.78 9.49
C PHE A 70 -9.76 5.58 10.16
N LYS A 71 -8.51 5.08 10.17
CA LYS A 71 -7.37 5.82 10.72
C LYS A 71 -7.21 7.19 10.06
N LYS A 72 -7.28 7.26 8.72
CA LYS A 72 -7.21 8.51 7.95
C LYS A 72 -8.36 9.45 8.31
N THR A 73 -9.59 8.95 8.28
CA THR A 73 -10.79 9.74 8.59
C THR A 73 -10.79 10.24 10.05
N LYS A 74 -10.31 9.44 11.01
CA LYS A 74 -10.22 9.84 12.41
C LYS A 74 -9.29 11.04 12.59
N ILE A 75 -8.11 11.02 11.95
CA ILE A 75 -7.17 12.15 11.99
C ILE A 75 -7.81 13.40 11.37
N GLN A 76 -8.45 13.26 10.21
CA GLN A 76 -9.16 14.36 9.55
C GLN A 76 -10.28 14.94 10.43
N MET A 77 -11.04 14.10 11.12
CA MET A 77 -12.10 14.55 12.02
C MET A 77 -11.56 15.33 13.22
N VAL A 78 -10.43 14.91 13.80
CA VAL A 78 -9.79 15.64 14.90
C VAL A 78 -9.29 17.00 14.41
N ALA A 79 -8.62 17.04 13.26
CA ALA A 79 -8.16 18.29 12.64
C ALA A 79 -9.33 19.24 12.34
N LEU A 80 -10.41 18.72 11.75
CA LEU A 80 -11.62 19.49 11.47
C LEU A 80 -12.23 20.08 12.74
N LYS A 81 -12.34 19.29 13.82
CA LYS A 81 -12.85 19.78 15.11
C LYS A 81 -11.97 20.89 15.69
N CYS A 82 -10.65 20.75 15.59
CA CYS A 82 -9.71 21.77 16.05
C CYS A 82 -9.90 23.09 15.28
N ILE A 83 -9.91 23.02 13.95
CA ILE A 83 -10.11 24.18 13.08
C ILE A 83 -11.46 24.84 13.37
N GLN A 84 -12.55 24.08 13.39
CA GLN A 84 -13.89 24.60 13.67
C GLN A 84 -13.97 25.27 15.05
N LYS A 85 -13.35 24.67 16.08
CA LYS A 85 -13.30 25.26 17.43
C LYS A 85 -12.55 26.59 17.43
N ASN A 86 -11.41 26.66 16.74
CA ASN A 86 -10.63 27.89 16.62
C ASN A 86 -11.39 28.97 15.87
N ILE A 87 -12.05 28.65 14.76
CA ILE A 87 -12.87 29.59 14.00
C ILE A 87 -13.99 30.17 14.88
N ARG A 88 -14.71 29.31 15.63
CA ARG A 88 -15.76 29.79 16.55
C ARG A 88 -15.20 30.74 17.61
N LYS A 89 -14.04 30.40 18.20
CA LYS A 89 -13.39 31.27 19.19
C LYS A 89 -12.90 32.58 18.59
N TYR A 90 -12.39 32.55 17.37
CA TYR A 90 -12.00 33.73 16.62
C TYR A 90 -13.18 34.68 16.42
N TYR A 91 -14.34 34.16 15.97
CA TYR A 91 -15.54 34.98 15.82
C TYR A 91 -16.02 35.62 17.14
N CYS A 92 -15.75 35.01 18.30
CA CYS A 92 -16.07 35.63 19.60
C CYS A 92 -15.09 36.75 20.01
N ILE A 93 -13.88 36.78 19.44
CA ILE A 93 -12.77 37.61 19.92
C ILE A 93 -12.37 38.68 18.89
N GLN A 94 -12.65 38.49 17.60
CA GLN A 94 -12.21 39.36 16.50
C GLN A 94 -12.62 40.83 16.69
N ASP A 95 -13.79 41.09 17.26
CA ASP A 95 -14.34 42.43 17.45
C ASP A 95 -13.90 43.06 18.79
N TRP A 96 -13.14 42.33 19.61
CA TRP A 96 -12.66 42.82 20.90
C TRP A 96 -11.47 43.78 20.70
N LEU A 97 -11.59 45.02 21.18
CA LEU A 97 -10.58 46.08 21.01
C LEU A 97 -9.19 45.68 21.52
N TRP A 98 -9.09 44.96 22.65
CA TRP A 98 -7.80 44.48 23.16
C TRP A 98 -7.13 43.46 22.25
N TRP A 99 -7.91 42.61 21.58
CA TRP A 99 -7.40 41.67 20.59
C TRP A 99 -6.91 42.39 19.34
N GLN A 100 -7.66 43.39 18.84
CA GLN A 100 -7.25 44.21 17.70
C GLN A 100 -5.96 44.99 17.98
N LEU A 101 -5.84 45.61 19.15
CA LEU A 101 -4.63 46.29 19.61
C LEU A 101 -3.42 45.34 19.62
N MET A 102 -3.59 44.15 20.20
CA MET A 102 -2.55 43.13 20.24
C MET A 102 -2.12 42.69 18.83
N CYS A 103 -3.08 42.46 17.93
CA CYS A 103 -2.81 42.12 16.53
C CYS A 103 -2.06 43.24 15.78
N HIS A 104 -2.29 44.50 16.13
CA HIS A 104 -1.61 45.65 15.51
C HIS A 104 -0.18 45.85 16.04
N ILE A 105 0.04 45.67 17.35
CA ILE A 105 1.34 45.87 17.98
C ILE A 105 2.31 44.70 17.71
N ARG A 106 1.80 43.46 17.63
CA ARG A 106 2.64 42.26 17.49
C ARG A 106 3.54 42.24 16.25
N PRO A 107 3.10 42.65 15.04
CA PRO A 107 3.96 42.77 13.87
C PRO A 107 5.04 43.85 14.02
N SER A 108 4.77 44.93 14.73
CA SER A 108 5.73 46.02 14.97
C SER A 108 6.87 45.64 15.91
N LEU A 109 6.74 44.52 16.65
CA LEU A 109 7.82 43.87 17.41
C LEU A 109 8.72 42.97 16.53
N SER A 110 8.61 43.13 15.19
CA SER A 110 9.29 42.60 13.99
C SER A 110 10.48 41.63 14.07
N VAL A 111 11.23 41.56 15.16
CA VAL A 111 12.38 40.64 15.34
C VAL A 111 12.00 39.17 15.10
N HIS A 112 10.75 38.77 15.37
CA HIS A 112 10.30 37.38 15.17
C HIS A 112 9.82 37.03 13.75
N VAL A 113 9.36 38.00 12.95
CA VAL A 113 8.85 37.74 11.58
C VAL A 113 10.01 37.62 10.61
N ASP A 114 11.04 38.44 10.77
CA ASP A 114 12.24 38.38 9.94
C ASP A 114 13.04 37.11 10.20
N GLU A 115 13.09 36.63 11.44
CA GLU A 115 13.72 35.36 11.81
C GLU A 115 13.02 34.14 11.15
N SER A 116 11.69 34.16 11.04
CA SER A 116 10.94 33.09 10.36
C SER A 116 11.21 33.08 8.86
N LYS A 117 11.18 34.25 8.22
CA LYS A 117 11.50 34.40 6.79
C LYS A 117 12.96 34.04 6.50
N PHE A 118 13.87 34.40 7.40
CA PHE A 118 15.28 34.03 7.31
C PHE A 118 15.45 32.52 7.37
N ARG A 119 14.80 31.83 8.32
CA ARG A 119 14.82 30.36 8.38
C ARG A 119 14.26 29.70 7.13
N GLU A 120 13.14 30.16 6.60
CA GLU A 120 12.58 29.65 5.33
C GLU A 120 13.57 29.80 4.17
N LYS A 121 14.24 30.96 4.08
CA LYS A 121 15.26 31.21 3.05
C LYS A 121 16.51 30.35 3.26
N VAL A 122 16.92 30.10 4.49
CA VAL A 122 18.04 29.19 4.81
C VAL A 122 17.71 27.76 4.40
N GLU A 123 16.51 27.26 4.68
CA GLU A 123 16.07 25.94 4.24
C GLU A 123 15.99 25.84 2.70
N GLU A 124 15.48 26.88 2.04
CA GLU A 124 15.46 26.97 0.57
C GLU A 124 16.88 26.89 -0.01
N ILE A 125 17.85 27.61 0.58
CA ILE A 125 19.26 27.54 0.17
C ILE A 125 19.82 26.12 0.36
N ILE A 126 19.61 25.49 1.51
CA ILE A 126 20.11 24.13 1.79
C ILE A 126 19.54 23.12 0.80
N THR A 127 18.25 23.20 0.51
CA THR A 127 17.59 22.30 -0.45
C THR A 127 18.06 22.53 -1.89
N LEU A 128 18.33 23.77 -2.29
CA LEU A 128 18.88 24.08 -3.61
C LEU A 128 20.35 23.63 -3.73
N SER A 129 21.19 23.90 -2.73
CA SER A 129 22.59 23.46 -2.72
C SER A 129 22.73 21.94 -2.78
N THR A 130 21.87 21.20 -2.07
CA THR A 130 21.87 19.72 -2.13
C THR A 130 21.44 19.19 -3.49
N LYS A 131 20.46 19.82 -4.16
CA LYS A 131 20.07 19.48 -5.53
C LYS A 131 21.18 19.78 -6.53
N LEU A 132 21.82 20.94 -6.41
CA LEU A 132 22.94 21.36 -7.27
C LEU A 132 24.10 20.37 -7.17
N ASN A 133 24.55 20.05 -5.96
CA ASN A 133 25.63 19.09 -5.71
C ASN A 133 25.33 17.70 -6.31
N LYS A 134 24.08 17.23 -6.23
CA LYS A 134 23.67 15.96 -6.86
C LYS A 134 23.73 16.04 -8.39
N SER A 135 23.23 17.13 -8.96
CA SER A 135 23.26 17.36 -10.41
C SER A 135 24.68 17.46 -10.95
N GLU A 136 25.59 18.14 -10.24
CA GLU A 136 27.00 18.28 -10.63
C GLU A 136 27.74 16.95 -10.60
N LYS A 137 27.53 16.13 -9.55
CA LYS A 137 28.09 14.77 -9.47
C LYS A 137 27.64 13.91 -10.64
N SER A 138 26.33 13.87 -10.90
CA SER A 138 25.78 13.09 -12.02
C SER A 138 26.32 13.56 -13.38
N ARG A 139 26.46 14.87 -13.59
CA ARG A 139 27.07 15.42 -14.80
C ARG A 139 28.54 15.04 -14.94
N ASN A 140 29.31 15.06 -13.87
CA ASN A 140 30.73 14.69 -13.88
C ASN A 140 30.93 13.19 -14.13
N GLU A 141 30.10 12.33 -13.53
CA GLU A 141 30.09 10.89 -13.78
C GLU A 141 29.75 10.58 -15.25
N LEU A 142 28.76 11.28 -15.82
CA LEU A 142 28.42 11.14 -17.24
C LEU A 142 29.57 11.59 -18.16
N ARG A 143 30.23 12.72 -17.85
CA ARG A 143 31.40 13.18 -18.60
C ARG A 143 32.54 12.16 -18.57
N GLN A 144 32.89 11.65 -17.38
CA GLN A 144 33.92 10.62 -17.25
C GLN A 144 33.57 9.36 -18.06
N ASN A 145 32.31 8.92 -18.05
CA ASN A 145 31.87 7.78 -18.85
C ASN A 145 31.96 8.03 -20.36
N VAL A 146 31.65 9.24 -20.84
CA VAL A 146 31.81 9.60 -22.26
C VAL A 146 33.28 9.60 -22.66
N ASP A 147 34.16 10.22 -21.87
CA ASP A 147 35.60 10.25 -22.14
C ASP A 147 36.21 8.82 -22.19
N LEU A 148 35.71 7.91 -21.33
CA LEU A 148 36.08 6.48 -21.32
C LEU A 148 35.60 5.71 -22.55
N LEU A 149 34.48 6.11 -23.15
CA LEU A 149 33.93 5.47 -24.35
C LEU A 149 34.59 6.00 -25.63
N GLU A 150 34.99 7.28 -25.66
CA GLU A 150 35.70 7.88 -26.80
C GLU A 150 37.18 7.46 -26.88
N SER A 151 37.75 6.95 -25.78
CA SER A 151 39.14 6.48 -25.71
C SER A 151 39.32 4.97 -25.98
N LYS A 152 38.26 4.27 -26.39
CA LYS A 152 38.28 2.86 -26.85
C LYS A 152 38.02 2.77 -28.35
#